data_AF-A0A8T3RGS0-F1
#
_entry.id   AF-A0A8T3RGS0-F1
#
_cell.length_a   1.000
_cell.length_b   1.000
_cell.length_c   1.000
_cell.angle_alpha   90.00
_cell.angle_beta   90.00
_cell.angle_gamma   90.00
#
_symmetry.space_group_name_H-M   'P 1'
#
loop_
_entity.id
_entity.type
_entity.pdbx_description
1 polymer ?
#
loop_
_entity_poly.entity_id
_entity_poly.type
_entity_poly.pdbx_seq_one_letter_code
_entity_poly.pdbx_strand_id
1 'polypeptide(L)'
;MKTTLEIPDDLMRAVKIRAVESNQKLKDFIADALRKSLVQSQDVEPKDALQALRERLIFHPDGSVTNPDGIDDPEFFEDLEDIRRRSRLESARDPFADA
;
A
#
# COMPACT_ATOMS: atom_id res chain seq x y z
N MET A 1 0.21 35.08 2.21
CA MET A 1 -0.87 34.95 3.21
C MET A 1 -0.26 34.60 4.56
N LYS A 2 -0.80 35.14 5.66
CA LYS A 2 -0.39 34.74 7.02
C LYS A 2 -1.33 33.64 7.49
N THR A 3 -0.76 32.53 7.92
CA THR A 3 -1.52 31.36 8.42
C THR A 3 -1.03 31.05 9.82
N THR A 4 -1.96 30.72 10.71
CA THR A 4 -1.67 30.25 12.06
C THR A 4 -1.97 28.76 12.11
N LEU A 5 -1.01 27.95 12.55
CA LEU A 5 -1.12 26.50 12.71
C LEU A 5 -0.68 26.15 14.12
N GLU A 6 -1.41 25.28 14.79
CA GLU A 6 -1.00 24.72 16.08
C GLU A 6 -0.02 23.57 15.84
N ILE A 7 1.15 23.65 16.45
CA ILE A 7 2.22 22.66 16.31
C ILE A 7 2.71 22.31 17.72
N PRO A 8 2.82 21.02 18.08
CA PRO A 8 3.43 20.58 19.32
C PRO A 8 4.85 21.17 19.52
N ASP A 9 5.19 21.52 20.77
CA ASP A 9 6.45 22.20 21.10
C ASP A 9 7.70 21.37 20.76
N ASP A 10 7.63 20.06 20.96
CA ASP A 10 8.68 19.10 20.60
C ASP A 10 8.94 19.10 19.10
N LEU A 11 7.89 19.11 18.29
CA LEU A 11 7.97 19.19 16.85
C LEU A 11 8.53 20.55 16.40
N MET A 12 8.08 21.65 17.00
CA MET A 12 8.62 22.98 16.71
C MET A 12 10.12 23.09 17.04
N ARG A 13 10.57 22.42 18.11
CA ARG A 13 12.00 22.33 18.46
C ARG A 13 12.78 21.56 17.40
N ALA A 14 12.28 20.40 16.96
CA ALA A 14 12.94 19.61 15.92
C ALA A 14 13.03 20.37 14.59
N VAL A 15 11.97 21.09 14.21
CA VAL A 15 11.94 21.93 13.00
C VAL A 15 12.99 23.05 13.08
N LYS A 16 13.13 23.71 14.23
CA LYS A 16 14.15 24.76 14.43
C LYS A 16 15.57 24.22 14.26
N ILE A 17 15.87 23.05 14.83
CA ILE A 17 17.19 22.42 14.72
C ILE A 17 17.52 22.16 13.24
N ARG A 18 16.60 21.53 12.51
CA ARG A 18 16.79 21.21 11.08
C ARG A 18 16.91 22.46 10.20
N ALA A 19 16.19 23.53 10.53
CA ALA A 19 16.30 24.79 9.82
C ALA A 19 17.70 25.43 9.99
N VAL A 20 18.27 25.35 11.19
CA VAL A 20 19.65 25.80 11.47
C VAL A 20 20.67 24.94 10.73
N GLU A 21 20.53 23.61 10.78
CA GLU A 21 21.40 22.68 10.05
C GLU A 21 21.38 22.92 8.53
N SER A 22 20.21 23.29 8.00
CA SER A 22 20.04 23.60 6.58
C SER A 22 20.42 25.05 6.23
N ASN A 23 20.87 25.86 7.20
CA ASN A 23 21.14 27.30 7.07
C ASN A 23 19.98 28.08 6.40
N GLN A 24 18.75 27.72 6.75
CA GLN A 24 17.53 28.30 6.20
C GLN A 24 16.72 29.04 7.27
N LYS A 25 15.96 30.06 6.86
CA LYS A 25 15.00 30.71 7.75
C LYS A 25 13.86 29.74 8.05
N LEU A 26 13.39 29.72 9.29
CA LEU A 26 12.34 28.81 9.76
C LEU A 26 11.09 28.82 8.86
N LYS A 27 10.62 29.99 8.43
CA LYS A 27 9.46 30.12 7.55
C LYS A 27 9.65 29.48 6.17
N ASP A 28 10.87 29.54 5.64
CA ASP A 28 11.20 29.06 4.30
C ASP A 28 11.38 27.54 4.37
N PHE A 29 12.06 27.05 5.41
CA PHE A 29 12.17 25.62 5.73
C PHE A 29 10.80 24.96 5.92
N ILE A 30 9.89 25.58 6.70
CA ILE A 30 8.53 25.05 6.89
C ILE A 30 7.76 25.04 5.57
N ALA A 31 7.83 26.10 4.77
CA ALA A 31 7.15 26.15 3.47
C ALA A 31 7.66 25.06 2.52
N ASP A 32 8.97 24.83 2.48
CA ASP A 32 9.58 23.81 1.63
C ASP A 32 9.28 22.39 2.13
N ALA A 33 9.30 22.17 3.45
CA ALA A 33 8.90 20.90 4.04
C ALA A 33 7.44 20.56 3.71
N LEU A 34 6.53 21.53 3.82
CA LEU A 34 5.12 21.36 3.45
C LEU A 34 4.95 21.09 1.96
N ARG A 35 5.65 21.82 1.08
CA ARG A 35 5.61 21.57 -0.37
C ARG A 35 6.10 20.16 -0.71
N LYS A 36 7.24 19.75 -0.15
CA LYS A 36 7.80 18.41 -0.37
C LYS A 36 6.83 17.33 0.10
N SER A 37 6.24 17.51 1.28
CA SER A 37 5.23 16.57 1.79
C SER A 37 4.00 16.51 0.89
N LEU A 38 3.49 17.63 0.39
CA LEU A 38 2.31 17.64 -0.49
C LEU A 38 2.59 17.00 -1.85
N VAL A 39 3.80 17.18 -2.41
CA VAL A 39 4.23 16.48 -3.64
C VAL A 39 4.41 14.99 -3.38
N GLN A 40 5.02 14.61 -2.27
CA GLN A 40 5.21 13.21 -1.90
C GLN A 40 3.88 12.48 -1.63
N SER A 41 2.86 13.19 -1.13
CA SER A 41 1.50 12.66 -0.98
C SER A 41 0.75 12.53 -2.30
N GLN A 42 1.17 13.22 -3.36
CA GLN A 42 0.61 13.08 -4.71
C GLN A 42 1.26 11.92 -5.49
N ASP A 43 2.45 11.47 -5.07
CA ASP A 43 3.13 10.26 -5.56
C ASP A 43 2.72 9.00 -4.78
N VAL A 44 1.56 8.98 -4.13
CA VAL A 44 0.89 7.70 -3.86
C VAL A 44 0.28 7.24 -5.19
N GLU A 45 1.16 6.87 -6.12
CA GLU A 45 0.86 5.83 -7.11
C GLU A 45 0.10 4.73 -6.35
N PRO A 46 -1.03 4.21 -6.89
CA PRO A 46 -1.63 3.03 -6.30
C PRO A 46 -0.50 2.02 -6.16
N LYS A 47 -0.10 1.69 -4.92
CA LYS A 47 0.93 0.68 -4.67
C LYS A 47 0.63 -0.42 -5.66
N ASP A 48 1.57 -0.71 -6.56
CA ASP A 48 1.45 -1.81 -7.51
C ASP A 48 0.71 -2.93 -6.79
N ALA A 49 -0.42 -3.39 -7.32
CA ALA A 49 -1.33 -4.27 -6.58
C ALA A 49 -0.58 -5.49 -6.03
N LEU A 50 0.49 -5.91 -6.71
CA LEU A 50 1.42 -6.93 -6.26
C LEU A 50 2.26 -6.50 -5.05
N GLN A 51 2.77 -5.28 -5.04
CA GLN A 51 3.50 -4.72 -3.91
C GLN A 51 2.61 -4.59 -2.67
N ALA A 52 1.38 -4.08 -2.84
CA ALA A 52 0.40 -4.00 -1.76
C ALA A 52 0.04 -5.39 -1.21
N LEU A 53 -0.16 -6.37 -2.10
CA LEU A 53 -0.39 -7.76 -1.70
C LEU A 53 0.82 -8.33 -0.95
N ARG A 54 2.04 -8.11 -1.46
CA ARG A 54 3.28 -8.62 -0.86
C ARG A 54 3.49 -8.14 0.57
N GLU A 55 3.17 -6.87 0.84
CA GLU A 55 3.29 -6.29 2.18
C GLU A 55 2.28 -6.87 3.19
N ARG A 56 1.17 -7.43 2.69
CA ARG A 56 0.13 -8.04 3.54
C ARG A 56 0.39 -9.51 3.87
N LEU A 57 1.19 -10.19 3.05
CA LEU A 57 1.52 -11.61 3.25
C LEU A 57 2.50 -11.80 4.42
N ILE A 58 2.28 -12.85 5.19
CA ILE A 58 3.16 -13.27 6.28
C ILE A 58 4.09 -14.36 5.75
N PHE A 59 5.40 -14.09 5.78
CA PHE A 59 6.43 -15.05 5.38
C PHE A 59 6.99 -15.74 6.61
N HIS A 60 6.91 -17.07 6.65
CA HIS A 60 7.39 -17.87 7.76
C HIS A 60 8.83 -18.33 7.56
N PRO A 61 9.58 -18.66 8.64
CA PRO A 61 10.96 -19.13 8.53
C PRO A 61 11.14 -20.44 7.75
N ASP A 62 10.08 -21.25 7.64
CA ASP A 62 10.06 -22.49 6.85
C ASP A 62 9.85 -22.26 5.34
N GLY A 63 9.68 -21.00 4.93
CA GLY A 63 9.43 -20.60 3.55
C GLY A 63 7.96 -20.62 3.14
N SER A 64 7.05 -21.01 4.04
CA SER A 64 5.61 -20.91 3.79
C SER A 64 5.14 -19.46 3.84
N VAL A 65 4.04 -19.19 3.12
CA VAL A 65 3.45 -17.84 3.01
C VAL A 65 1.97 -17.92 3.33
N THR A 66 1.51 -17.11 4.28
CA THR A 66 0.10 -17.04 4.68
C THR A 66 -0.47 -15.68 4.34
N ASN A 67 -1.64 -15.65 3.70
CA ASN A 67 -2.46 -14.46 3.59
C ASN A 67 -3.42 -14.41 4.78
N PRO A 68 -3.30 -13.45 5.72
CA PRO A 68 -4.20 -13.37 6.88
C PRO A 68 -5.66 -13.10 6.49
N ASP A 69 -5.89 -12.49 5.33
CA ASP A 69 -7.23 -12.26 4.78
C ASP A 69 -7.64 -13.37 3.78
N GLY A 70 -6.87 -14.45 3.71
CA GLY A 70 -7.16 -15.61 2.87
C GLY A 70 -8.34 -16.42 3.42
N ILE A 71 -9.04 -17.12 2.54
CA ILE A 71 -10.03 -18.12 2.93
C ILE A 71 -9.27 -19.40 3.27
N ASP A 72 -9.34 -19.82 4.54
CA ASP A 72 -8.74 -21.06 5.04
C ASP A 72 -9.84 -22.00 5.58
N ASP A 73 -10.94 -22.09 4.84
CA ASP A 73 -12.11 -22.91 5.15
C ASP A 73 -12.07 -24.21 4.34
N PRO A 74 -11.99 -25.39 4.96
CA PRO A 74 -12.00 -26.67 4.27
C PRO A 74 -13.17 -26.86 3.31
N GLU A 75 -14.38 -26.42 3.69
CA GLU A 75 -15.59 -26.57 2.86
C GLU A 75 -15.46 -25.80 1.54
N PHE A 76 -14.88 -24.60 1.61
CA PHE A 76 -14.59 -23.79 0.41
C PHE A 76 -13.66 -24.52 -0.57
N PHE A 77 -12.65 -25.25 -0.08
CA PHE A 77 -11.74 -25.99 -0.95
C PHE A 77 -12.39 -27.24 -1.56
N GLU A 78 -13.28 -27.90 -0.83
CA GLU A 78 -14.09 -29.02 -1.36
C GLU A 78 -15.00 -28.54 -2.49
N ASP A 79 -15.72 -27.43 -2.26
CA ASP A 79 -16.59 -26.80 -3.26
C ASP A 79 -15.80 -26.41 -4.53
N LEU A 80 -14.61 -25.83 -4.36
CA LEU A 80 -13.73 -25.48 -5.47
C LEU A 80 -13.32 -26.72 -6.27
N GLU A 81 -13.00 -27.83 -5.61
CA GLU A 81 -12.58 -29.03 -6.34
C GLU A 81 -13.74 -29.69 -7.06
N ASP A 82 -14.96 -29.61 -6.53
CA ASP A 82 -16.17 -30.05 -7.23
C ASP A 82 -16.51 -29.18 -8.43
N ILE A 83 -16.31 -27.85 -8.36
CA ILE A 83 -16.40 -26.96 -9.51
C ILE A 83 -15.36 -27.35 -10.57
N ARG A 84 -14.09 -27.56 -10.18
CA ARG A 84 -13.04 -27.96 -11.13
C ARG A 84 -13.33 -29.31 -11.77
N ARG A 85 -13.81 -30.28 -10.99
CA ARG A 85 -14.16 -31.61 -11.50
C ARG A 85 -15.25 -31.52 -12.56
N ARG A 86 -16.30 -30.73 -12.31
CA ARG A 86 -17.38 -30.50 -13.29
C ARG A 86 -16.87 -29.77 -14.53
N SER A 87 -16.08 -28.71 -14.36
CA SER A 87 -15.52 -27.94 -15.48
C SER A 87 -14.63 -28.79 -16.39
N ARG A 88 -13.86 -29.74 -15.85
CA ARG A 88 -13.03 -30.67 -16.64
C ARG A 88 -13.83 -31.64 -17.52
N LEU A 89 -15.11 -31.87 -17.20
CA LEU A 89 -16.00 -32.71 -18.01
C LEU A 89 -16.65 -31.93 -19.16
N GLU A 90 -16.66 -30.59 -19.06
CA GLU A 90 -17.16 -29.71 -20.10
C GLU A 90 -16.04 -29.44 -21.12
N SER A 91 -16.40 -29.42 -22.41
CA SER A 91 -15.47 -28.95 -23.44
C SER A 91 -15.11 -27.50 -23.16
N ALA A 92 -13.81 -27.17 -23.17
CA ALA A 92 -13.37 -25.80 -22.99
C ALA A 92 -14.10 -24.88 -23.98
N ARG A 93 -14.68 -23.80 -23.46
CA ARG A 93 -15.31 -22.79 -24.30
C ARG A 93 -14.28 -22.27 -25.30
N ASP A 94 -14.57 -22.37 -26.59
CA ASP A 94 -13.79 -21.73 -27.63
C ASP A 94 -14.14 -20.23 -27.63
N PRO A 95 -13.21 -19.34 -27.20
CA PRO A 95 -13.49 -17.91 -27.15
C PRO A 95 -13.56 -17.26 -28.55
N PHE A 96 -13.26 -17.99 -29.62
CA PHE A 96 -13.27 -17.51 -31.00
C PHE A 96 -14.40 -18.12 -31.85
N ALA A 97 -15.24 -19.00 -31.29
CA ALA A 97 -16.31 -19.65 -32.04
C ALA A 97 -17.50 -18.72 -32.37
N ASP A 98 -17.66 -17.61 -31.64
CA ASP A 98 -18.72 -16.61 -31.84
C ASP A 98 -18.23 -15.35 -32.60
N ALA A 99 -17.05 -15.40 -33.25
CA ALA A 99 -16.44 -14.28 -33.96
C ALA A 99 -16.73 -14.25 -35.47
#